data_AF-A0AAE0ABA1-F1
#
_entry.id   AF-A0AAE0ABA1-F1
#
_cell.length_a   1.000
_cell.length_b   1.000
_cell.length_c   1.000
_cell.angle_alpha   90.00
_cell.angle_beta   90.00
_cell.angle_gamma   90.00
#
_symmetry.space_group_name_H-M   'P 1'
#
loop_
_entity.id
_entity.type
_entity.pdbx_description
1 polymer ?
#
loop_
_entity_poly.entity_id
_entity_poly.type
_entity_poly.pdbx_seq_one_letter_code
_entity_poly.pdbx_strand_id
1 'polypeptide(L)'
;MKPFDPDSTKPLRNLSEEELIDLNELNFWLDELGPQFIDWTGCEPLPVDADLLPPVVPDYKPPFRLLPYGVRHSLREKEMTTVRQLARNMTPHFALGRNRELQGLAKAMAKLWENSALAKIAIKRGVLNTHNERMAAELKV
;
A
#
# COMPACT_ATOMS: atom_id res chain seq x y z
N MET A 1 27.52 2.48 -8.37
CA MET A 1 27.07 2.86 -7.00
C MET A 1 26.68 4.33 -7.06
N LYS A 2 25.38 4.65 -6.91
CA LYS A 2 24.98 6.06 -6.75
C LYS A 2 25.39 6.53 -5.35
N PRO A 3 25.81 7.79 -5.16
CA PRO A 3 26.18 8.30 -3.84
C PRO A 3 25.00 8.22 -2.88
N PHE A 4 25.28 7.88 -1.63
CA PHE A 4 24.33 8.00 -0.52
C PHE A 4 24.09 9.49 -0.27
N ASP A 5 22.89 9.98 -0.59
CA ASP A 5 22.49 11.35 -0.29
C ASP A 5 22.15 11.47 1.20
N PRO A 6 22.92 12.23 2.00
CA PRO A 6 22.71 12.36 3.45
C PRO A 6 21.45 13.16 3.83
N ASP A 7 20.68 13.60 2.82
CA ASP A 7 19.51 14.48 2.95
C ASP A 7 18.16 13.74 2.90
N SER A 8 18.14 12.46 2.51
CA SER A 8 16.91 11.64 2.49
C SER A 8 16.39 11.30 3.89
N THR A 9 17.26 11.39 4.91
CA THR A 9 16.96 11.03 6.31
C THR A 9 16.30 12.15 7.12
N LYS A 10 15.95 13.28 6.50
CA LYS A 10 15.36 14.44 7.20
C LYS A 10 14.06 14.18 7.99
N PRO A 11 13.21 13.16 7.70
CA PRO A 11 12.06 12.86 8.58
C PRO A 11 12.41 12.04 9.83
N LEU A 12 13.50 11.25 9.80
CA LEU A 12 13.78 10.25 10.84
C LEU A 12 14.35 10.85 12.13
N ARG A 13 14.85 12.09 12.10
CA ARG A 13 15.63 12.68 13.20
C ARG A 13 14.84 13.02 14.46
N ASN A 14 13.50 12.92 14.44
CA ASN A 14 12.63 13.26 15.56
C ASN A 14 11.67 12.13 15.98
N LEU A 15 11.85 10.90 15.47
CA LEU A 15 10.96 9.78 15.81
C LEU A 15 11.36 9.18 17.16
N SER A 16 10.36 8.75 17.94
CA SER A 16 10.62 7.99 19.17
C SER A 16 11.26 6.63 18.82
N GLU A 17 11.94 6.02 19.80
CA GLU A 17 12.52 4.67 19.62
C GLU A 17 11.45 3.64 19.22
N GLU A 18 10.23 3.79 19.73
CA GLU A 18 9.07 2.94 19.38
C GLU A 18 8.68 3.10 17.92
N GLU A 19 8.59 4.34 17.42
CA GLU A 19 8.25 4.61 16.02
C GLU A 19 9.33 4.06 15.06
N LEU A 20 10.60 4.08 15.45
CA LEU A 20 11.68 3.49 14.66
C LEU A 20 11.58 1.96 14.58
N ILE A 21 11.19 1.30 15.68
CA ILE A 21 10.98 -0.16 15.71
C ILE A 21 9.79 -0.52 14.79
N ASP A 22 8.67 0.20 14.90
CA ASP A 22 7.49 -0.01 14.07
C ASP A 22 7.79 0.15 12.57
N LEU A 23 8.59 1.16 12.21
CA LEU A 23 9.01 1.37 10.83
C LEU A 23 9.93 0.26 10.31
N ASN A 24 10.81 -0.29 11.17
CA ASN A 24 11.69 -1.38 10.79
C ASN A 24 10.92 -2.70 10.62
N GLU A 25 9.95 -2.96 11.49
CA GLU A 25 9.05 -4.12 11.36
C GLU A 25 8.20 -4.00 10.08
N LEU A 26 7.69 -2.81 9.80
CA LEU A 26 6.99 -2.52 8.55
C LEU A 26 7.87 -2.77 7.32
N ASN A 27 9.12 -2.30 7.31
CA ASN A 27 10.09 -2.57 6.24
C ASN A 27 10.25 -4.08 5.98
N PHE A 28 10.44 -4.86 7.05
CA PHE A 28 10.58 -6.31 6.95
C PHE A 28 9.34 -6.96 6.32
N TRP A 29 8.14 -6.52 6.71
CA TRP A 29 6.91 -7.02 6.08
C TRP A 29 6.79 -6.62 4.61
N LEU A 30 7.17 -5.40 4.25
CA LEU A 30 7.14 -4.93 2.86
C LEU A 30 8.10 -5.72 1.97
N ASP A 31 9.28 -6.09 2.47
CA ASP A 31 10.26 -6.93 1.76
C ASP A 31 9.69 -8.30 1.36
N GLU A 32 8.80 -8.86 2.19
CA GLU A 32 8.15 -10.13 1.86
C GLU A 32 7.04 -10.02 0.81
N LEU A 33 6.52 -8.82 0.55
CA LEU A 33 5.40 -8.60 -0.38
C LEU A 33 5.88 -8.45 -1.82
N GLY A 34 7.07 -7.90 -2.04
CA GLY A 34 7.63 -7.74 -3.37
C GLY A 34 8.77 -6.73 -3.45
N PRO A 35 9.28 -6.47 -4.67
CA PRO A 35 10.37 -5.53 -4.88
C PRO A 35 9.94 -4.10 -4.51
N GLN A 36 10.83 -3.36 -3.86
CA GLN A 36 10.59 -1.97 -3.48
C GLN A 36 10.71 -1.00 -4.67
N PHE A 37 9.93 0.08 -4.65
CA PHE A 37 9.98 1.14 -5.65
C PHE A 37 11.11 2.13 -5.33
N ILE A 38 12.22 2.00 -6.05
CA ILE A 38 13.47 2.74 -5.81
C ILE A 38 13.32 4.25 -6.09
N ASP A 39 12.51 4.63 -7.07
CA ASP A 39 12.33 6.03 -7.47
C ASP A 39 11.32 6.79 -6.57
N TRP A 40 11.05 6.27 -5.37
CA TRP A 40 10.16 6.91 -4.41
C TRP A 40 10.79 8.17 -3.83
N THR A 41 10.06 9.29 -3.90
CA THR A 41 10.52 10.60 -3.40
C THR A 41 9.89 10.97 -2.05
N GLY A 42 9.13 10.05 -1.42
CA GLY A 42 8.49 10.29 -0.14
C GLY A 42 9.33 9.80 1.03
N CYS A 43 8.76 9.80 2.23
CA CYS A 43 9.41 9.23 3.41
C CYS A 43 9.61 7.73 3.24
N GLU A 44 10.72 7.22 3.78
CA GLU A 44 10.93 5.81 4.07
C GLU A 44 9.84 5.32 5.07
N PRO A 45 9.42 4.05 5.02
CA PRO A 45 9.91 2.95 4.18
C PRO A 45 9.53 3.07 2.70
N LEU A 46 10.33 2.46 1.82
CA LEU A 46 10.03 2.46 0.39
C LEU A 46 8.81 1.57 0.12
N PRO A 47 7.79 2.07 -0.61
CA PRO A 47 6.64 1.27 -0.95
C PRO A 47 7.02 0.15 -1.93
N VAL A 48 6.31 -0.97 -1.88
CA VAL A 48 6.42 -2.06 -2.85
C VAL A 48 5.95 -1.59 -4.23
N ASP A 49 6.73 -1.89 -5.25
CA ASP A 49 6.37 -1.62 -6.63
C ASP A 49 5.28 -2.59 -7.11
N ALA A 50 4.04 -2.10 -7.15
CA ALA A 50 2.89 -2.90 -7.55
C ALA A 50 2.87 -3.24 -9.05
N ASP A 51 3.64 -2.52 -9.88
CA ASP A 51 3.73 -2.80 -11.31
C ASP A 51 4.63 -4.02 -11.59
N LEU A 52 5.58 -4.31 -10.69
CA LEU A 52 6.46 -5.46 -10.76
C LEU A 52 5.84 -6.75 -10.20
N LEU A 53 4.70 -6.63 -9.51
CA LEU A 53 3.95 -7.80 -9.03
C LEU A 53 3.31 -8.56 -10.19
N PRO A 54 3.08 -9.88 -10.06
CA PRO A 54 2.45 -10.69 -11.10
C PRO A 54 1.11 -10.09 -11.57
N PRO A 55 0.91 -9.86 -12.88
CA PRO A 55 -0.32 -9.29 -13.40
C PRO A 55 -1.55 -10.17 -13.13
N VAL A 56 -1.37 -11.48 -13.35
CA VAL A 56 -2.36 -12.52 -13.14
C VAL A 56 -1.74 -13.56 -12.23
N VAL A 57 -2.47 -13.97 -11.20
CA VAL A 57 -2.05 -15.03 -10.29
C VAL A 57 -2.94 -16.24 -10.58
N PRO A 58 -2.36 -17.40 -10.96
CA PRO A 58 -3.13 -18.63 -11.15
C PRO A 58 -3.97 -18.93 -9.90
N ASP A 59 -5.25 -19.26 -10.12
CA ASP A 59 -6.20 -19.61 -9.07
C ASP A 59 -6.43 -18.53 -7.99
N TYR A 60 -6.17 -17.26 -8.31
CA TYR A 60 -6.49 -16.17 -7.39
C TYR A 60 -7.99 -16.15 -7.10
N LYS A 61 -8.32 -16.23 -5.81
CA LYS A 61 -9.68 -16.05 -5.30
C LYS A 61 -9.68 -14.83 -4.39
N PRO A 62 -10.57 -13.85 -4.62
CA PRO A 62 -10.67 -12.69 -3.74
C PRO A 62 -11.03 -13.16 -2.32
N PRO A 63 -10.46 -12.53 -1.27
CA PRO A 63 -10.78 -12.88 0.10
C PRO A 63 -12.26 -12.62 0.37
N PHE A 64 -12.94 -13.62 0.95
CA PHE A 64 -14.35 -13.50 1.29
C PHE A 64 -14.52 -12.81 2.65
N ARG A 65 -15.36 -11.78 2.73
CA ARG A 65 -15.66 -11.08 3.98
C ARG A 65 -16.99 -11.58 4.55
N LEU A 66 -16.93 -12.25 5.70
CA LEU A 66 -18.11 -12.59 6.50
C LEU A 66 -18.50 -11.38 7.36
N LEU A 67 -19.71 -10.86 7.15
CA LEU A 67 -20.29 -9.80 7.97
C LEU A 67 -21.40 -10.36 8.85
N PRO A 68 -21.47 -10.00 10.15
CA PRO A 68 -22.60 -10.35 10.99
C PRO A 68 -23.92 -9.82 10.41
N TYR A 69 -25.03 -10.48 10.77
CA TYR A 69 -26.35 -10.09 10.28
C TYR A 69 -26.67 -8.62 10.60
N GLY A 70 -27.20 -7.90 9.62
CA GLY A 70 -27.56 -6.48 9.74
C GLY A 70 -26.39 -5.49 9.62
N VAL A 71 -25.15 -5.97 9.47
CA VAL A 71 -23.98 -5.11 9.25
C VAL A 71 -23.86 -4.72 7.77
N ARG A 72 -23.68 -3.43 7.50
CA ARG A 72 -23.47 -2.93 6.13
C ARG A 72 -22.06 -3.27 5.65
N HIS A 73 -21.94 -3.61 4.37
CA HIS A 73 -20.65 -3.90 3.74
C HIS A 73 -19.78 -2.66 3.50
N SER A 74 -20.42 -1.50 3.38
CA SER A 74 -19.77 -0.21 3.16
C SER A 74 -19.62 0.57 4.47
N LEU A 75 -18.50 1.27 4.59
CA LEU A 75 -18.26 2.21 5.67
C LEU A 75 -19.21 3.41 5.54
N ARG A 76 -19.69 3.91 6.68
CA ARG A 76 -20.43 5.18 6.75
C ARG A 76 -19.50 6.34 6.43
N GLU A 77 -20.06 7.47 6.03
CA GLU A 77 -19.28 8.66 5.69
C GLU A 77 -18.37 9.15 6.82
N LYS A 78 -18.85 9.09 8.07
CA LYS A 78 -18.04 9.40 9.25
C LYS A 78 -16.84 8.46 9.40
N GLU A 79 -17.05 7.16 9.25
CA GLU A 79 -16.00 6.13 9.34
C GLU A 79 -14.99 6.27 8.19
N MET A 80 -15.47 6.53 6.96
CA MET A 80 -14.58 6.84 5.85
C MET A 80 -13.72 8.07 6.13
N THR A 81 -14.29 9.09 6.77
CA THR A 81 -13.57 10.33 7.08
C THR A 81 -12.49 10.10 8.12
N THR A 82 -12.76 9.31 9.16
CA THR A 82 -11.75 8.94 10.17
C THR A 82 -10.63 8.12 9.55
N VAL A 83 -10.95 7.14 8.70
CA VAL A 83 -9.94 6.34 7.98
C VAL A 83 -9.08 7.22 7.06
N ARG A 84 -9.68 8.15 6.31
CA ARG A 84 -8.92 9.09 5.47
C ARG A 84 -8.00 9.97 6.29
N GLN A 85 -8.44 10.43 7.46
CA GLN A 85 -7.62 11.26 8.34
C GLN A 85 -6.42 10.47 8.87
N LEU A 86 -6.64 9.23 9.33
CA LEU A 86 -5.56 8.34 9.77
C LEU A 86 -4.55 8.06 8.64
N ALA A 87 -5.05 7.81 7.43
CA ALA A 87 -4.22 7.53 6.27
C ALA A 87 -3.38 8.73 5.78
N ARG A 88 -3.62 9.97 6.24
CA ARG A 88 -2.82 11.15 5.85
C ARG A 88 -1.38 11.03 6.31
N ASN A 89 -1.18 10.61 7.56
CA ASN A 89 0.14 10.52 8.18
C ASN A 89 0.84 9.19 7.88
N MET A 90 0.09 8.19 7.40
CA MET A 90 0.62 6.88 7.06
C MET A 90 1.50 6.93 5.82
N THR A 91 2.63 6.23 5.83
CA THR A 91 3.43 5.99 4.63
C THR A 91 2.68 5.04 3.69
N PRO A 92 2.80 5.21 2.36
CA PRO A 92 2.21 4.26 1.43
C PRO A 92 2.97 2.93 1.46
N HIS A 93 2.24 1.83 1.31
CA HIS A 93 2.81 0.48 1.30
C HIS A 93 3.10 0.02 -0.13
N PHE A 94 2.32 0.53 -1.09
CA PHE A 94 2.43 0.16 -2.49
C PHE A 94 2.52 1.41 -3.37
N ALA A 95 3.23 1.30 -4.49
CA ALA A 95 3.26 2.29 -5.56
C ALA A 95 2.74 1.66 -6.85
N LEU A 96 1.68 2.22 -7.43
CA LEU A 96 0.97 1.67 -8.59
C LEU A 96 0.98 2.64 -9.78
N GLY A 97 1.34 2.15 -10.96
CA GLY A 97 1.26 2.89 -12.23
C GLY A 97 0.23 2.32 -13.20
N ARG A 98 0.02 1.00 -13.23
CA ARG A 98 -0.92 0.36 -14.17
C ARG A 98 -2.38 0.38 -13.70
N ASN A 99 -3.32 0.29 -14.66
CA ASN A 99 -4.77 0.32 -14.39
C ASN A 99 -5.46 -1.04 -14.39
N ARG A 100 -4.79 -2.10 -14.84
CA ARG A 100 -5.38 -3.43 -15.08
C ARG A 100 -4.44 -4.49 -14.54
N GLU A 101 -4.94 -5.72 -14.46
CA GLU A 101 -4.13 -6.88 -14.08
C GLU A 101 -3.52 -6.69 -12.67
N LEU A 102 -4.40 -6.37 -11.72
CA LEU A 102 -4.02 -6.05 -10.35
C LEU A 102 -4.12 -7.24 -9.41
N GLN A 103 -4.14 -8.48 -9.93
CA GLN A 103 -4.33 -9.67 -9.09
C GLN A 103 -3.14 -9.91 -8.15
N GLY A 104 -1.91 -9.68 -8.61
CA GLY A 104 -0.73 -9.74 -7.76
C GLY A 104 -0.76 -8.70 -6.64
N LEU A 105 -1.21 -7.48 -6.95
CA LEU A 105 -1.43 -6.44 -5.94
C LEU A 105 -2.52 -6.85 -4.94
N ALA A 106 -3.66 -7.36 -5.43
CA ALA A 106 -4.75 -7.81 -4.56
C ALA A 106 -4.33 -8.96 -3.63
N LYS A 107 -3.47 -9.88 -4.10
CA LYS A 107 -2.85 -10.92 -3.27
C LYS A 107 -1.89 -10.34 -2.24
N ALA A 108 -1.04 -9.39 -2.63
CA ALA A 108 -0.13 -8.72 -1.70
C ALA A 108 -0.87 -7.91 -0.63
N MET A 109 -1.97 -7.23 -1.00
CA MET A 109 -2.85 -6.55 -0.05
C MET A 109 -3.50 -7.52 0.94
N ALA A 110 -3.95 -8.68 0.47
CA ALA A 110 -4.51 -9.70 1.36
C ALA A 110 -3.50 -10.19 2.39
N LYS A 111 -2.24 -10.41 1.97
CA LYS A 111 -1.14 -10.75 2.89
C LYS A 111 -0.81 -9.60 3.86
N LEU A 112 -0.79 -8.35 3.38
CA LEU A 112 -0.58 -7.17 4.24
C LEU A 112 -1.66 -7.05 5.33
N TRP A 113 -2.91 -7.43 5.03
CA TRP A 113 -4.02 -7.37 5.97
C TRP A 113 -3.96 -8.38 7.11
N GLU A 114 -3.02 -9.32 7.10
CA GLU A 114 -2.75 -10.20 8.24
C GLU A 114 -2.15 -9.40 9.42
N ASN A 115 -1.38 -8.35 9.12
CA ASN A 115 -0.66 -7.54 10.11
C ASN A 115 -1.19 -6.10 10.21
N SER A 116 -1.85 -5.58 9.17
CA SER A 116 -2.33 -4.19 9.12
C SER A 116 -3.84 -4.10 8.87
N ALA A 117 -4.51 -3.16 9.53
CA ALA A 117 -5.92 -2.88 9.29
C ALA A 117 -6.17 -2.05 8.01
N LEU A 118 -5.15 -1.36 7.48
CA LEU A 118 -5.27 -0.44 6.35
C LEU A 118 -4.13 -0.61 5.37
N ALA A 119 -4.47 -0.61 4.08
CA ALA A 119 -3.51 -0.58 2.99
C ALA A 119 -3.59 0.79 2.28
N LYS A 120 -2.44 1.45 2.15
CA LYS A 120 -2.30 2.73 1.43
C LYS A 120 -1.52 2.51 0.15
N ILE A 121 -2.11 2.86 -0.99
CA ILE A 121 -1.51 2.76 -2.32
C ILE A 121 -1.24 4.18 -2.82
N ALA A 122 0.01 4.46 -3.18
CA ALA A 122 0.39 5.66 -3.90
C ALA A 122 0.28 5.43 -5.41
N ILE A 123 -0.22 6.43 -6.14
CA ILE A 123 -0.20 6.40 -7.61
C ILE A 123 1.09 7.03 -8.10
N LYS A 124 1.82 6.33 -8.97
CA LYS A 124 3.09 6.82 -9.54
C LYS A 124 2.85 8.09 -10.35
N ARG A 125 3.75 9.07 -10.19
CA ARG A 125 3.68 10.35 -10.92
C ARG A 125 4.15 10.16 -12.36
N GLY A 126 3.60 10.94 -13.29
CA GLY A 126 4.01 10.94 -14.70
C GLY A 126 3.50 9.74 -15.52
N VAL A 127 2.69 8.85 -14.93
CA VAL A 127 2.06 7.75 -15.66
C VAL A 127 0.80 8.25 -16.37
N LEU A 128 0.74 8.03 -17.68
CA LEU A 128 -0.41 8.42 -18.50
C LEU A 128 -1.59 7.46 -18.28
N ASN A 129 -2.80 7.97 -18.52
CA ASN A 129 -4.06 7.21 -18.47
C ASN A 129 -4.41 6.61 -17.10
N THR A 130 -3.87 7.10 -15.99
CA THR A 130 -4.24 6.63 -14.65
C THR A 130 -5.72 6.92 -14.35
N HIS A 131 -6.49 5.88 -13.99
CA HIS A 131 -7.93 5.98 -13.75
C HIS A 131 -8.31 5.27 -12.44
N ASN A 132 -8.43 6.04 -11.37
CA ASN A 132 -8.66 5.53 -10.01
C ASN A 132 -9.88 4.60 -9.91
N GLU A 133 -10.98 4.94 -10.58
CA GLU A 133 -12.20 4.10 -10.53
C GLU A 133 -11.99 2.74 -11.21
N ARG A 134 -11.17 2.69 -12.26
CA ARG A 134 -10.87 1.46 -13.00
C ARG A 134 -9.92 0.58 -12.18
N MET A 135 -8.89 1.18 -11.59
CA MET A 135 -8.00 0.49 -10.64
C MET A 135 -8.81 -0.11 -9.47
N ALA A 136 -9.72 0.68 -8.89
CA ALA A 136 -10.57 0.21 -7.80
C ALA A 136 -11.54 -0.89 -8.25
N ALA A 137 -12.03 -0.87 -9.49
CA ALA A 137 -12.85 -1.94 -10.04
C ALA A 137 -12.07 -3.23 -10.20
N GLU A 138 -10.84 -3.17 -10.72
CA GLU A 138 -9.97 -4.35 -10.92
C GLU A 138 -9.54 -4.97 -9.58
N LEU A 139 -9.36 -4.17 -8.52
CA LEU A 139 -9.07 -4.65 -7.17
C LEU A 139 -10.27 -5.29 -6.44
N LYS A 140 -11.50 -5.07 -6.92
CA LYS A 140 -12.70 -5.67 -6.34
C LYS A 140 -12.97 -7.09 -6.88
N VAL A 141 -12.27 -7.51 -7.93
CA VAL A 141 -12.51 -8.77 -8.67
C VAL A 141 -11.99 -9.99 -7.94
#